data_AF-A0A1V4VUM2-F1
#
_entry.id   AF-A0A1V4VUM2-F1
#
_cell.length_a   1.000
_cell.length_b   1.000
_cell.length_c   1.000
_cell.angle_alpha   90.00
_cell.angle_beta   90.00
_cell.angle_gamma   90.00
#
_symmetry.space_group_name_H-M   'P 1'
#
loop_
_entity.id
_entity.type
_entity.pdbx_description
1 polymer ?
#
loop_
_entity_poly.entity_id
_entity_poly.type
_entity_poly.pdbx_seq_one_letter_code
_entity_poly.pdbx_strand_id
1 'polypeptide(L)'
;MNRLKNESGQALVLVMMVMLLLLLMGSSMLTQGSESRKQSYEERKMVQAYYIADAGAEKALARIKNDPFWLKEDLAYNTEVRYIGDPDGVLISEPLAYMDGGQITDVTVKRTSVAANPTTFYIKSLGEYQGARRTIEIEGKMYDPVNLPAGVTVNFPSTFSNNTIINSDVISTNDLTFSNNSNISGVITAVGNVMLQNNVSATKVVTGGDLILSNNVQVTMDVEAARDVILYNNVKITGNINAVRNVSLGNNAVITGDVYYNGTLTMGSGALIGEEMLHPGEAHAVNVVPAPFPVLDQDWYARNADRVLTGNLAGSFDVDGISYVAGDISLSGTYSGNGAIVAGGKVTINGDLNRADAGSSLAVISFGNDDGVGIEVSKNITVYALLYCPNKIVIDNNANFHGSVICNVVDVSNNATVTYEDFLQQNQPDWITTGVSITSWKEQYSVF
;
A
#
# COMPACT_ATOMS: atom_id res chain seq x y z
N MET A 1 57.41 26.77 86.32
CA MET A 1 57.36 26.87 84.84
C MET A 1 58.80 26.68 84.35
N ASN A 2 59.20 25.69 83.55
CA ASN A 2 58.53 24.97 82.49
C ASN A 2 59.09 23.54 82.39
N ARG A 3 58.21 22.54 82.47
CA ARG A 3 58.46 21.21 81.90
C ARG A 3 58.04 21.28 80.44
N LEU A 4 58.92 21.73 79.55
CA LEU A 4 58.81 21.40 78.13
C LEU A 4 59.26 19.94 78.00
N LYS A 5 58.29 19.04 78.16
CA LYS A 5 58.46 17.62 77.90
C LYS A 5 58.78 17.44 76.42
N ASN A 6 59.64 16.47 76.17
CA ASN A 6 60.19 16.04 74.91
C ASN A 6 59.08 15.50 73.97
N GLU A 7 58.33 16.39 73.30
CA GLU A 7 57.21 16.04 72.38
C GLU A 7 57.66 15.86 70.90
N SER A 8 58.96 15.90 70.63
CA SER A 8 59.54 15.71 69.29
C SER A 8 59.25 14.32 68.68
N GLY A 9 58.91 13.33 69.52
CA GLY A 9 58.46 12.01 69.07
C GLY A 9 56.96 11.93 68.70
N GLN A 10 56.09 12.73 69.34
CA GLN A 10 54.64 12.67 69.07
C GLN A 10 54.26 13.41 67.79
N ALA A 11 54.93 14.52 67.47
CA ALA A 11 54.75 15.24 66.21
C ALA A 11 55.17 14.38 64.99
N LEU A 12 56.26 13.61 65.12
CA LEU A 12 56.70 12.65 64.09
C LEU A 12 55.63 11.59 63.84
N VAL A 13 55.06 11.00 64.91
CA VAL A 13 54.01 9.98 64.81
C VAL A 13 52.73 10.55 64.19
N LEU A 14 52.33 11.76 64.55
CA LEU A 14 51.18 12.46 63.96
C LEU A 14 51.38 12.71 62.46
N VAL A 15 52.55 13.22 62.07
CA VAL A 15 52.90 13.48 60.66
C VAL A 15 52.96 12.17 59.87
N MET A 16 53.49 11.10 60.47
CA MET A 16 53.48 9.76 59.86
C MET A 16 52.06 9.21 59.70
N MET A 17 51.18 9.40 60.69
CA MET A 17 49.78 8.98 60.60
C MET A 17 49.03 9.76 59.51
N VAL A 18 49.21 11.08 59.44
CA VAL A 18 48.59 11.91 58.40
C VAL A 18 49.12 11.55 57.02
N MET A 19 50.43 11.32 56.88
CA MET A 19 51.01 10.85 55.62
C MET A 19 50.49 9.45 55.23
N LEU A 20 50.33 8.53 56.18
CA LEU A 20 49.75 7.21 55.93
C LEU A 20 48.31 7.32 55.41
N LEU A 21 47.50 8.18 56.03
CA LEU A 21 46.12 8.43 55.60
C LEU A 21 46.06 9.05 54.20
N LEU A 22 46.91 10.03 53.91
CA LEU A 22 47.00 10.65 52.59
C LEU A 22 47.47 9.66 51.51
N LEU A 23 48.39 8.76 51.83
CA LEU A 23 48.84 7.69 50.93
C LEU A 23 47.70 6.70 50.64
N LEU A 24 46.94 6.29 51.66
CA LEU A 24 45.79 5.39 51.49
C LEU A 24 44.70 6.04 50.64
N MET A 25 44.34 7.30 50.93
CA MET A 25 43.38 8.06 50.14
C MET A 25 43.85 8.28 48.69
N GLY A 26 45.12 8.66 48.51
CA GLY A 26 45.72 8.85 47.19
C GLY A 26 45.71 7.56 46.37
N SER A 27 46.03 6.42 46.99
CA SER A 27 45.98 5.11 46.32
C SER A 27 44.56 4.73 45.91
N SER A 28 43.57 4.94 46.78
CA SER A 28 42.15 4.66 46.50
C SER A 28 41.62 5.53 45.34
N MET A 29 41.94 6.82 45.33
CA MET A 29 41.53 7.74 44.25
C MET A 29 42.17 7.36 42.91
N LEU A 30 43.44 6.94 42.89
CA LEU A 30 44.10 6.46 41.67
C LEU A 30 43.46 5.16 41.16
N THR A 31 43.15 4.21 42.05
CA THR A 31 42.44 2.98 41.67
C THR A 31 41.06 3.31 41.11
N GLN A 32 40.29 4.16 41.79
CA GLN A 32 38.97 4.59 41.32
C GLN A 32 39.04 5.32 39.97
N GLY A 33 40.05 6.17 39.76
CA GLY A 33 40.27 6.84 38.48
C GLY A 33 40.61 5.87 37.35
N SER A 34 41.44 4.86 37.64
CA SER A 34 41.78 3.82 36.66
C SER A 34 40.59 2.93 36.30
N GLU A 35 39.78 2.53 37.28
CA GLU A 35 38.56 1.75 37.06
C GLU A 35 37.52 2.57 36.31
N SER A 36 37.33 3.85 36.66
CA SER A 36 36.40 4.74 35.95
C SER A 36 36.78 4.89 34.47
N ARG A 37 38.09 5.00 34.17
CA ARG A 37 38.57 5.06 32.79
C ARG A 37 38.34 3.75 32.04
N LYS A 38 38.58 2.61 32.69
CA LYS A 38 38.32 1.28 32.12
C LYS A 38 36.83 1.08 31.84
N GLN A 39 35.98 1.43 32.79
CA GLN A 39 34.53 1.36 32.65
C GLN A 39 34.03 2.25 31.51
N SER A 40 34.52 3.49 31.40
CA SER A 40 34.16 4.39 30.30
C SER A 40 34.57 3.83 28.94
N TYR A 41 35.71 3.14 28.87
CA TYR A 41 36.17 2.50 27.64
C TYR A 41 35.29 1.31 27.24
N GLU A 42 34.94 0.45 28.19
CA GLU A 42 34.03 -0.67 27.94
C GLU A 42 32.62 -0.19 27.59
N GLU A 43 32.09 0.82 28.28
CA GLU A 43 30.80 1.42 27.98
C GLU A 43 30.77 1.98 26.54
N ARG A 44 31.83 2.68 26.12
CA ARG A 44 31.96 3.15 24.74
C ARG A 44 31.90 1.99 23.73
N LYS A 45 32.61 0.89 23.97
CA LYS A 45 32.57 -0.28 23.07
C LYS A 45 31.18 -0.91 23.01
N MET A 46 30.51 -1.04 24.16
CA MET A 46 29.16 -1.59 24.23
C MET A 46 28.17 -0.74 23.42
N VAL A 47 28.25 0.59 23.54
CA VAL A 47 27.43 1.52 22.76
C VAL A 47 27.70 1.41 21.27
N GLN A 48 28.97 1.24 20.85
CA GLN A 48 29.31 1.03 19.44
C GLN A 48 28.77 -0.31 18.92
N ALA A 49 28.96 -1.41 19.67
CA ALA A 49 28.41 -2.72 19.32
C ALA A 49 26.88 -2.70 19.19
N TYR A 50 26.21 -1.93 20.05
CA TYR A 50 24.77 -1.71 20.00
C TYR A 50 24.34 -1.05 18.69
N TYR A 51 24.95 0.08 18.30
CA TYR A 51 24.60 0.77 17.04
C TYR A 51 24.89 -0.08 15.80
N ILE A 52 25.90 -0.96 15.87
CA ILE A 52 26.19 -1.92 14.80
C ILE A 52 25.07 -2.97 14.70
N ALA A 53 24.59 -3.50 15.83
CA ALA A 53 23.45 -4.42 15.86
C ALA A 53 22.17 -3.73 15.33
N ASP A 54 21.97 -2.46 15.68
CA ASP A 54 20.82 -1.67 15.24
C ASP A 54 20.82 -1.49 13.72
N ALA A 55 21.98 -1.15 13.16
CA ALA A 55 22.18 -1.05 11.71
C ALA A 55 21.92 -2.39 10.97
N GLY A 56 22.27 -3.52 11.58
CA GLY A 56 21.96 -4.84 11.02
C GLY A 56 20.47 -5.13 11.00
N ALA A 57 19.75 -4.75 12.06
CA ALA A 57 18.30 -4.88 12.13
C ALA A 57 17.58 -3.97 11.12
N GLU A 58 18.04 -2.72 10.96
CA GLU A 58 17.52 -1.76 9.97
C GLU A 58 17.71 -2.26 8.53
N LYS A 59 18.85 -2.88 8.21
CA LYS A 59 19.05 -3.52 6.89
C LYS A 59 18.01 -4.60 6.60
N ALA A 60 17.72 -5.45 7.59
CA ALA A 60 16.69 -6.49 7.44
C ALA A 60 15.29 -5.89 7.28
N LEU A 61 14.95 -4.86 8.07
CA LEU A 61 13.69 -4.13 7.94
C LEU A 61 13.54 -3.50 6.55
N ALA A 62 14.60 -2.89 6.02
CA ALA A 62 14.61 -2.31 4.67
C ALA A 62 14.34 -3.37 3.58
N ARG A 63 14.88 -4.59 3.72
CA ARG A 63 14.57 -5.69 2.79
C ARG A 63 13.11 -6.09 2.86
N ILE A 64 12.56 -6.26 4.06
CA ILE A 64 11.14 -6.61 4.25
C ILE A 64 10.23 -5.54 3.63
N LYS A 65 10.60 -4.26 3.74
CA LYS A 65 9.84 -3.14 3.19
C LYS A 65 9.91 -3.10 1.65
N ASN A 66 11.08 -3.33 1.06
CA ASN A 66 11.30 -3.25 -0.38
C ASN A 66 10.89 -4.51 -1.15
N ASP A 67 10.90 -5.66 -0.48
CA ASP A 67 10.48 -6.94 -1.04
C ASP A 67 9.62 -7.70 -0.01
N PRO A 68 8.32 -7.33 0.10
CA PRO A 68 7.40 -7.95 1.06
C PRO A 68 7.16 -9.43 0.73
N PHE A 69 7.23 -9.79 -0.56
CA PHE A 69 7.00 -11.15 -1.04
C PHE A 69 8.11 -12.11 -0.60
N TRP A 70 9.35 -11.66 -0.49
CA TRP A 70 10.43 -12.46 0.11
C TRP A 70 10.07 -12.97 1.52
N LEU A 71 9.54 -12.11 2.39
CA LEU A 71 9.14 -12.53 3.74
C LEU A 71 7.95 -13.51 3.73
N LYS A 72 7.03 -13.35 2.78
CA LYS A 72 5.76 -14.08 2.72
C LYS A 72 5.85 -15.40 1.97
N GLU A 73 6.53 -15.44 0.85
CA GLU A 73 6.55 -16.54 -0.11
C GLU A 73 7.86 -17.32 -0.07
N ASP A 74 9.00 -16.62 0.04
CA ASP A 74 10.31 -17.29 0.06
C ASP A 74 10.68 -17.85 1.43
N LEU A 75 10.22 -17.22 2.53
CA LEU A 75 10.45 -17.69 3.89
C LEU A 75 9.38 -18.68 4.35
N ALA A 76 9.79 -19.94 4.49
CA ALA A 76 9.00 -20.96 5.14
C ALA A 76 8.68 -20.58 6.60
N TYR A 77 7.45 -20.87 7.03
CA TYR A 77 6.99 -20.58 8.39
C TYR A 77 7.97 -21.13 9.45
N ASN A 78 8.30 -20.28 10.42
CA ASN A 78 9.18 -20.59 11.55
C ASN A 78 10.59 -21.09 11.15
N THR A 79 11.05 -20.76 9.94
CA THR A 79 12.40 -21.04 9.48
C THR A 79 13.25 -19.77 9.63
N GLU A 80 14.41 -19.91 10.29
CA GLU A 80 15.37 -18.81 10.43
C GLU A 80 16.27 -18.74 9.20
N VAL A 81 16.29 -17.57 8.56
CA VAL A 81 17.17 -17.29 7.42
C VAL A 81 18.19 -16.24 7.84
N ARG A 82 19.46 -16.50 7.55
CA ARG A 82 20.55 -15.56 7.81
C ARG A 82 20.58 -14.49 6.71
N TYR A 83 20.38 -13.24 7.08
CA TYR A 83 20.37 -12.07 6.19
C TYR A 83 21.61 -11.20 6.43
N ILE A 84 22.76 -11.68 5.98
CA ILE A 84 23.93 -10.81 5.84
C ILE A 84 24.13 -10.70 4.33
N GLY A 85 23.77 -9.56 3.76
CA GLY A 85 23.84 -9.35 2.32
C GLY A 85 23.77 -7.88 1.97
N ASP A 86 24.59 -7.46 1.01
CA ASP A 86 24.51 -6.19 0.28
C ASP A 86 23.07 -5.99 -0.29
N PRO A 87 22.68 -4.80 -0.77
CA PRO A 87 21.34 -4.51 -1.31
C PRO A 87 20.79 -5.55 -2.31
N ASP A 88 21.69 -6.29 -2.98
CA ASP A 88 21.39 -7.29 -4.01
C ASP A 88 21.17 -8.74 -3.49
N GLY A 89 21.10 -8.96 -2.17
CA GLY A 89 20.66 -10.25 -1.61
C GLY A 89 21.65 -11.41 -1.72
N VAL A 90 22.95 -11.13 -1.94
CA VAL A 90 24.00 -12.15 -1.87
C VAL A 90 24.22 -12.55 -0.41
N LEU A 91 24.00 -13.83 -0.08
CA LEU A 91 24.35 -14.44 1.20
C LEU A 91 25.87 -14.35 1.41
N ILE A 92 26.34 -13.34 2.12
CA ILE A 92 27.75 -13.29 2.56
C ILE A 92 27.86 -14.13 3.83
N SER A 93 28.61 -15.22 3.72
CA SER A 93 28.99 -16.10 4.82
C SER A 93 29.94 -15.43 5.83
N GLU A 94 30.30 -14.16 5.63
CA GLU A 94 31.29 -13.42 6.41
C GLU A 94 30.67 -12.18 7.08
N PRO A 95 31.14 -11.79 8.28
CA PRO A 95 30.70 -10.58 8.96
C PRO A 95 30.85 -9.33 8.08
N LEU A 96 29.83 -8.47 8.06
CA LEU A 96 29.87 -7.21 7.34
C LEU A 96 30.64 -6.17 8.14
N ALA A 97 31.78 -5.71 7.62
CA ALA A 97 32.53 -4.61 8.21
C ALA A 97 31.66 -3.35 8.29
N TYR A 98 31.63 -2.73 9.46
CA TYR A 98 30.81 -1.56 9.75
C TYR A 98 31.54 -0.62 10.71
N MET A 99 31.75 0.63 10.28
CA MET A 99 32.57 1.64 11.00
C MET A 99 34.02 1.17 11.29
N ASP A 100 34.83 2.05 11.89
CA ASP A 100 36.27 1.87 12.14
C ASP A 100 36.57 0.72 13.12
N GLY A 101 36.54 -0.53 12.61
CA GLY A 101 36.84 -1.78 13.33
C GLY A 101 35.63 -2.54 13.90
N GLY A 102 34.39 -2.19 13.52
CA GLY A 102 33.17 -2.90 13.92
C GLY A 102 32.67 -3.88 12.86
N GLN A 103 31.85 -4.86 13.25
CA GLN A 103 31.26 -5.84 12.33
C GLN A 103 29.82 -6.20 12.71
N ILE A 104 28.93 -6.21 11.72
CA ILE A 104 27.64 -6.88 11.83
C ILE A 104 27.92 -8.38 11.68
N THR A 105 27.90 -9.09 12.81
CA THR A 105 28.31 -10.49 12.90
C THR A 105 27.21 -11.43 12.40
N ASP A 106 25.96 -11.13 12.76
CA ASP A 106 24.81 -11.94 12.39
C ASP A 106 23.54 -11.11 12.28
N VAL A 107 22.69 -11.45 11.32
CA VAL A 107 21.32 -10.98 11.24
C VAL A 107 20.48 -12.15 10.81
N THR A 108 19.48 -12.54 11.59
CA THR A 108 18.53 -13.58 11.21
C THR A 108 17.13 -13.00 11.13
N VAL A 109 16.37 -13.46 10.14
CA VAL A 109 14.98 -13.09 9.93
C VAL A 109 14.15 -14.37 9.93
N LYS A 110 13.01 -14.34 10.61
CA LYS A 110 12.07 -15.44 10.70
C LYS A 110 10.65 -14.96 10.51
N ARG A 111 9.90 -15.60 9.61
CA ARG A 111 8.44 -15.46 9.55
C ARG A 111 7.80 -16.22 10.73
N THR A 112 6.97 -15.52 11.51
CA THR A 112 6.33 -16.05 12.72
C THR A 112 4.82 -16.24 12.60
N SER A 113 4.18 -15.82 11.50
CA SER A 113 2.75 -16.07 11.24
C SER A 113 2.54 -17.13 10.16
N VAL A 114 1.46 -17.90 10.29
CA VAL A 114 0.88 -18.70 9.20
C VAL A 114 -0.08 -17.84 8.36
N ALA A 115 -0.72 -16.84 8.97
CA ALA A 115 -1.59 -15.89 8.28
C ALA A 115 -0.85 -15.14 7.17
N ALA A 116 -1.58 -14.85 6.09
CA ALA A 116 -1.04 -14.16 4.91
C ALA A 116 -0.92 -12.65 5.10
N ASN A 117 -1.81 -12.03 5.90
CA ASN A 117 -1.80 -10.59 6.16
C ASN A 117 -2.48 -10.28 7.51
N PRO A 118 -1.83 -9.60 8.48
CA PRO A 118 -0.42 -9.21 8.45
C PRO A 118 0.50 -10.43 8.55
N THR A 119 1.61 -10.39 7.83
CA THR A 119 2.73 -11.32 8.01
C THR A 119 3.56 -10.85 9.19
N THR A 120 3.67 -11.66 10.25
CA THR A 120 4.50 -11.31 11.42
C THR A 120 5.91 -11.85 11.24
N PHE A 121 6.90 -11.11 11.73
CA PHE A 121 8.30 -11.48 11.63
C PHE A 121 9.06 -11.24 12.93
N TYR A 122 10.21 -11.89 13.02
CA TYR A 122 11.19 -11.74 14.08
C TYR A 122 12.57 -11.52 13.44
N ILE A 123 13.28 -10.48 13.88
CA ILE A 123 14.64 -10.17 13.47
C ILE A 123 15.54 -10.27 14.70
N LYS A 124 16.70 -10.88 14.54
CA LYS A 124 17.77 -10.87 15.54
C LYS A 124 19.05 -10.38 14.89
N SER A 125 19.64 -9.31 15.40
CA SER A 125 20.92 -8.77 14.91
C SER A 125 21.97 -8.74 16.00
N LEU A 126 23.19 -9.17 15.66
CA LEU A 126 24.38 -9.20 16.50
C LEU A 126 25.45 -8.27 15.93
N GLY A 127 25.79 -7.24 16.70
CA GLY A 127 26.91 -6.34 16.42
C GLY A 127 28.10 -6.60 17.32
N GLU A 128 29.30 -6.49 16.76
CA GLU A 128 30.57 -6.61 17.49
C GLU A 128 31.47 -5.40 17.25
N TYR A 129 32.03 -4.84 18.32
CA TYR A 129 33.04 -3.77 18.27
C TYR A 129 34.16 -4.03 19.27
N GLN A 130 35.38 -4.26 18.77
CA GLN A 130 36.58 -4.48 19.60
C GLN A 130 36.38 -5.49 20.76
N GLY A 131 35.68 -6.60 20.47
CA GLY A 131 35.37 -7.68 21.41
C GLY A 131 34.10 -7.48 22.27
N ALA A 132 33.48 -6.29 22.26
CA ALA A 132 32.17 -6.09 22.86
C ALA A 132 31.08 -6.55 21.90
N ARG A 133 30.04 -7.22 22.42
CA ARG A 133 28.93 -7.76 21.63
C ARG A 133 27.58 -7.28 22.15
N ARG A 134 26.68 -7.00 21.21
CA ARG A 134 25.30 -6.60 21.47
C ARG A 134 24.34 -7.25 20.51
N THR A 135 23.22 -7.71 21.06
CA THR A 135 22.16 -8.37 20.30
C THR A 135 20.87 -7.60 20.46
N ILE A 136 20.24 -7.26 19.34
CA ILE A 136 18.93 -6.64 19.28
C ILE A 136 17.95 -7.66 18.69
N GLU A 137 16.76 -7.74 19.30
CA GLU A 137 15.65 -8.55 18.84
C GLU A 137 14.45 -7.65 18.54
N ILE A 138 13.90 -7.79 17.34
CA ILE A 138 12.74 -7.02 16.86
C ILE A 138 11.63 -8.00 16.48
N GLU A 139 10.42 -7.73 16.94
CA GLU A 139 9.21 -8.35 16.43
C GLU A 139 8.38 -7.30 15.70
N GLY A 140 7.82 -7.67 14.56
CA GLY A 140 7.02 -6.75 13.77
C GLY A 140 5.93 -7.43 12.94
N LYS A 141 5.12 -6.59 12.33
CA LYS A 141 4.04 -6.93 11.40
C LYS A 141 4.29 -6.23 10.07
N MET A 142 4.12 -6.95 8.98
CA MET A 142 4.12 -6.44 7.63
C MET A 142 2.73 -6.66 7.03
N TYR A 143 2.16 -5.61 6.45
CA TYR A 143 0.91 -5.64 5.70
C TYR A 143 1.22 -5.70 4.21
N ASP A 144 0.50 -6.55 3.48
CA ASP A 144 0.70 -6.71 2.03
C ASP A 144 0.57 -5.35 1.32
N PRO A 145 1.42 -5.05 0.33
CA PRO A 145 1.26 -3.87 -0.49
C PRO A 145 -0.09 -3.89 -1.21
N VAL A 146 -0.65 -2.70 -1.40
CA VAL A 146 -1.85 -2.52 -2.20
C VAL A 146 -1.45 -2.48 -3.66
N ASN A 147 -2.02 -3.39 -4.45
CA ASN A 147 -1.95 -3.32 -5.91
C ASN A 147 -2.81 -2.14 -6.40
N LEU A 148 -2.24 -0.93 -6.37
CA LEU A 148 -2.85 0.30 -6.90
C LEU A 148 -3.36 0.22 -8.36
N PRO A 149 -2.71 -0.50 -9.29
CA PRO A 149 -3.13 -0.61 -10.68
C PRO A 149 -4.16 -1.72 -10.88
N ALA A 150 -5.38 -1.43 -10.42
CA ALA A 150 -6.52 -2.34 -10.50
C ALA A 150 -7.62 -1.79 -11.43
N GLY A 151 -7.22 -1.05 -12.49
CA GLY A 151 -8.17 -0.35 -13.35
C GLY A 151 -9.04 0.62 -12.56
N VAL A 152 -10.36 0.49 -12.69
CA VAL A 152 -11.35 1.15 -11.83
C VAL A 152 -11.93 0.12 -10.86
N THR A 153 -11.48 0.14 -9.60
CA THR A 153 -11.97 -0.77 -8.55
C THR A 153 -12.78 0.01 -7.52
N VAL A 154 -14.05 -0.37 -7.34
CA VAL A 154 -14.98 0.31 -6.44
C VAL A 154 -15.69 -0.64 -5.47
N ASN A 155 -15.81 -0.23 -4.20
CA ASN A 155 -16.34 -1.09 -3.15
C ASN A 155 -17.79 -0.80 -2.71
N PHE A 156 -18.42 0.22 -3.28
CA PHE A 156 -19.82 0.59 -3.04
C PHE A 156 -20.50 0.97 -4.36
N PRO A 157 -21.85 1.06 -4.37
CA PRO A 157 -22.58 1.44 -5.57
C PRO A 157 -22.06 2.74 -6.19
N SER A 158 -21.74 2.68 -7.49
CA SER A 158 -21.03 3.76 -8.19
C SER A 158 -21.66 4.05 -9.55
N THR A 159 -21.45 5.28 -10.03
CA THR A 159 -22.12 5.78 -11.24
C THR A 159 -21.16 6.33 -12.29
N PHE A 160 -21.47 6.02 -13.55
CA PHE A 160 -20.76 6.49 -14.74
C PHE A 160 -21.80 7.07 -15.68
N SER A 161 -21.75 8.36 -15.99
CA SER A 161 -22.88 9.02 -16.66
C SER A 161 -22.52 10.19 -17.57
N ASN A 162 -23.34 10.40 -18.61
CA ASN A 162 -23.26 11.58 -19.49
C ASN A 162 -21.96 11.63 -20.29
N ASN A 163 -21.92 10.86 -21.37
CA ASN A 163 -20.86 10.82 -22.38
C ASN A 163 -19.47 10.41 -21.84
N THR A 164 -19.40 9.57 -20.80
CA THR A 164 -18.09 9.18 -20.25
C THR A 164 -17.42 8.08 -21.05
N ILE A 165 -16.08 8.09 -21.06
CA ILE A 165 -15.28 7.06 -21.71
C ILE A 165 -14.42 6.36 -20.66
N ILE A 166 -14.55 5.04 -20.53
CA ILE A 166 -13.77 4.21 -19.62
C ILE A 166 -12.94 3.22 -20.46
N ASN A 167 -11.65 3.53 -20.61
CA ASN A 167 -10.67 2.68 -21.26
C ASN A 167 -9.93 1.82 -20.22
N SER A 168 -10.70 1.07 -19.45
CA SER A 168 -10.22 0.25 -18.34
C SER A 168 -11.25 -0.82 -18.01
N ASP A 169 -10.81 -1.91 -17.39
CA ASP A 169 -11.69 -2.79 -16.65
C ASP A 169 -12.31 -2.03 -15.46
N VAL A 170 -13.57 -2.37 -15.15
CA VAL A 170 -14.31 -1.83 -14.01
C VAL A 170 -14.72 -2.99 -13.12
N ILE A 171 -14.22 -3.01 -11.89
CA ILE A 171 -14.44 -4.09 -10.93
C ILE A 171 -15.17 -3.52 -9.72
N SER A 172 -16.23 -4.21 -9.27
CA SER A 172 -16.96 -3.82 -8.07
C SER A 172 -17.40 -4.99 -7.19
N THR A 173 -17.36 -4.76 -5.88
CA THR A 173 -18.00 -5.63 -4.86
C THR A 173 -19.51 -5.33 -4.70
N ASN A 174 -20.03 -4.33 -5.40
CA ASN A 174 -21.39 -3.82 -5.30
C ASN A 174 -21.99 -3.51 -6.68
N ASP A 175 -23.14 -2.83 -6.69
CA ASP A 175 -23.90 -2.52 -7.90
C ASP A 175 -23.20 -1.44 -8.74
N LEU A 176 -23.29 -1.54 -10.07
CA LEU A 176 -22.75 -0.54 -11.00
C LEU A 176 -23.84 0.01 -11.90
N THR A 177 -23.86 1.33 -12.09
CA THR A 177 -24.76 1.99 -13.04
C THR A 177 -23.96 2.81 -14.06
N PHE A 178 -24.17 2.50 -15.34
CA PHE A 178 -23.65 3.26 -16.47
C PHE A 178 -24.80 3.84 -17.26
N SER A 179 -24.72 5.12 -17.64
CA SER A 179 -25.83 5.82 -18.29
C SER A 179 -25.40 6.83 -19.34
N ASN A 180 -26.33 7.15 -20.24
CA ASN A 180 -26.31 8.31 -21.13
C ASN A 180 -25.05 8.41 -22.00
N ASN A 181 -25.03 7.70 -23.13
CA ASN A 181 -23.98 7.73 -24.15
C ASN A 181 -22.56 7.40 -23.64
N SER A 182 -22.45 6.61 -22.57
CA SER A 182 -21.15 6.22 -22.02
C SER A 182 -20.57 5.00 -22.75
N ASN A 183 -19.24 4.97 -22.91
CA ASN A 183 -18.53 3.90 -23.61
C ASN A 183 -17.49 3.25 -22.70
N ILE A 184 -17.53 1.92 -22.57
CA ILE A 184 -16.65 1.13 -21.72
C ILE A 184 -15.96 0.09 -22.60
N SER A 185 -14.65 0.26 -22.81
CA SER A 185 -13.88 -0.66 -23.66
C SER A 185 -13.37 -1.88 -22.91
N GLY A 186 -13.24 -1.81 -21.58
CA GLY A 186 -12.83 -2.93 -20.73
C GLY A 186 -13.99 -3.84 -20.32
N VAL A 187 -13.69 -4.79 -19.45
CA VAL A 187 -14.66 -5.72 -18.87
C VAL A 187 -15.31 -5.08 -17.64
N ILE A 188 -16.64 -5.13 -17.58
CA ILE A 188 -17.41 -4.73 -16.39
C ILE A 188 -17.63 -5.98 -15.55
N THR A 189 -17.12 -5.98 -14.32
CA THR A 189 -17.27 -7.07 -13.36
C THR A 189 -17.86 -6.53 -12.06
N ALA A 190 -19.01 -7.05 -11.62
CA ALA A 190 -19.65 -6.65 -10.37
C ALA A 190 -20.16 -7.85 -9.58
N VAL A 191 -19.97 -7.87 -8.26
CA VAL A 191 -20.65 -8.85 -7.40
C VAL A 191 -22.14 -8.52 -7.31
N GLY A 192 -22.46 -7.23 -7.24
CA GLY A 192 -23.82 -6.72 -7.26
C GLY A 192 -24.40 -6.66 -8.68
N ASN A 193 -25.53 -5.99 -8.82
CA ASN A 193 -26.24 -5.83 -10.09
C ASN A 193 -25.48 -4.87 -11.03
N VAL A 194 -25.67 -5.05 -12.34
CA VAL A 194 -25.16 -4.09 -13.33
C VAL A 194 -26.33 -3.50 -14.12
N MET A 195 -26.39 -2.17 -14.18
CA MET A 195 -27.36 -1.44 -14.99
C MET A 195 -26.66 -0.62 -16.06
N LEU A 196 -26.92 -0.90 -17.34
CA LEU A 196 -26.53 -0.05 -18.47
C LEU A 196 -27.80 0.58 -19.05
N GLN A 197 -27.79 1.89 -19.28
CA GLN A 197 -28.98 2.59 -19.78
C GLN A 197 -28.67 3.74 -20.74
N ASN A 198 -29.56 3.97 -21.72
CA ASN A 198 -29.55 5.14 -22.62
C ASN A 198 -28.25 5.25 -23.45
N ASN A 199 -28.18 4.47 -24.54
CA ASN A 199 -27.09 4.48 -25.52
C ASN A 199 -25.70 4.14 -24.95
N VAL A 200 -25.63 3.34 -23.88
CA VAL A 200 -24.35 2.85 -23.36
C VAL A 200 -23.79 1.75 -24.26
N SER A 201 -22.49 1.80 -24.54
CA SER A 201 -21.74 0.74 -25.21
C SER A 201 -20.77 0.09 -24.22
N ALA A 202 -20.78 -1.25 -24.14
CA ALA A 202 -19.85 -2.01 -23.31
C ALA A 202 -19.25 -3.19 -24.10
N THR A 203 -18.04 -3.61 -23.74
CA THR A 203 -17.41 -4.78 -24.36
C THR A 203 -17.98 -6.08 -23.82
N LYS A 204 -17.76 -6.37 -22.53
CA LYS A 204 -18.22 -7.58 -21.83
C LYS A 204 -18.76 -7.21 -20.45
N VAL A 205 -19.79 -7.91 -19.99
CA VAL A 205 -20.36 -7.71 -18.64
C VAL A 205 -20.46 -9.02 -17.89
N VAL A 206 -19.96 -9.05 -16.66
CA VAL A 206 -20.06 -10.19 -15.74
C VAL A 206 -20.61 -9.68 -14.41
N THR A 207 -21.73 -10.24 -13.96
CA THR A 207 -22.39 -9.82 -12.72
C THR A 207 -22.80 -11.00 -11.84
N GLY A 208 -22.55 -10.88 -10.53
CA GLY A 208 -23.09 -11.78 -9.51
C GLY A 208 -24.56 -11.48 -9.17
N GLY A 209 -25.08 -10.35 -9.64
CA GLY A 209 -26.46 -9.92 -9.51
C GLY A 209 -27.27 -10.11 -10.78
N ASP A 210 -28.31 -9.29 -10.91
CA ASP A 210 -29.10 -9.14 -12.12
C ASP A 210 -28.38 -8.19 -13.11
N LEU A 211 -28.50 -8.46 -14.40
CA LEU A 211 -28.05 -7.57 -15.48
C LEU A 211 -29.24 -6.86 -16.11
N ILE A 212 -29.26 -5.53 -16.07
CA ILE A 212 -30.33 -4.71 -16.62
C ILE A 212 -29.75 -3.81 -17.73
N LEU A 213 -30.15 -4.05 -18.98
CA LEU A 213 -29.76 -3.25 -20.13
C LEU A 213 -30.99 -2.52 -20.66
N SER A 214 -30.92 -1.20 -20.89
CA SER A 214 -32.10 -0.44 -21.34
C SER A 214 -31.80 0.68 -22.32
N ASN A 215 -32.70 0.88 -23.29
CA ASN A 215 -32.72 1.99 -24.23
C ASN A 215 -31.44 2.09 -25.09
N ASN A 216 -31.40 1.35 -26.19
CA ASN A 216 -30.34 1.37 -27.21
C ASN A 216 -28.94 0.98 -26.68
N VAL A 217 -28.86 0.20 -25.60
CA VAL A 217 -27.58 -0.33 -25.10
C VAL A 217 -27.01 -1.34 -26.08
N GLN A 218 -25.69 -1.31 -26.25
CA GLN A 218 -24.97 -2.27 -27.09
C GLN A 218 -23.88 -2.98 -26.26
N VAL A 219 -23.85 -4.31 -26.32
CA VAL A 219 -22.75 -5.12 -25.80
C VAL A 219 -22.14 -5.93 -26.95
N THR A 220 -20.83 -5.80 -27.15
CA THR A 220 -20.16 -6.37 -28.33
C THR A 220 -19.63 -7.78 -28.12
N MET A 221 -19.43 -8.22 -26.88
CA MET A 221 -19.09 -9.58 -26.49
C MET A 221 -20.17 -10.16 -25.57
N ASP A 222 -19.77 -11.10 -24.71
CA ASP A 222 -20.67 -11.87 -23.88
C ASP A 222 -21.22 -11.06 -22.69
N VAL A 223 -22.37 -11.50 -22.21
CA VAL A 223 -22.92 -11.10 -20.93
C VAL A 223 -23.16 -12.32 -20.05
N GLU A 224 -22.75 -12.23 -18.79
CA GLU A 224 -22.87 -13.30 -17.80
C GLU A 224 -23.52 -12.74 -16.54
N ALA A 225 -24.64 -13.33 -16.11
CA ALA A 225 -25.32 -12.95 -14.87
C ALA A 225 -25.60 -14.19 -14.01
N ALA A 226 -25.20 -14.14 -12.74
CA ALA A 226 -25.52 -15.17 -11.76
C ALA A 226 -27.01 -15.21 -11.38
N ARG A 227 -27.80 -14.25 -11.88
CA ARG A 227 -29.25 -14.19 -11.72
C ARG A 227 -29.94 -13.94 -13.07
N ASP A 228 -30.73 -12.87 -13.18
CA ASP A 228 -31.55 -12.60 -14.36
C ASP A 228 -30.82 -11.68 -15.35
N VAL A 229 -31.06 -11.87 -16.65
CA VAL A 229 -30.69 -10.91 -17.71
C VAL A 229 -31.95 -10.27 -18.25
N ILE A 230 -32.03 -8.94 -18.15
CA ILE A 230 -33.22 -8.16 -18.46
C ILE A 230 -32.86 -7.07 -19.46
N LEU A 231 -33.41 -7.18 -20.67
CA LEU A 231 -33.15 -6.26 -21.76
C LEU A 231 -34.41 -5.43 -22.06
N TYR A 232 -34.29 -4.11 -22.16
CA TYR A 232 -35.41 -3.21 -22.46
C TYR A 232 -35.09 -2.31 -23.66
N ASN A 233 -36.00 -2.26 -24.64
CA ASN A 233 -36.00 -1.28 -25.74
C ASN A 233 -34.69 -1.21 -26.56
N ASN A 234 -34.68 -1.90 -27.70
CA ASN A 234 -33.63 -1.80 -28.72
C ASN A 234 -32.21 -2.17 -28.19
N VAL A 235 -32.10 -3.06 -27.21
CA VAL A 235 -30.79 -3.56 -26.74
C VAL A 235 -30.21 -4.49 -27.79
N LYS A 236 -28.91 -4.37 -28.07
CA LYS A 236 -28.18 -5.26 -28.95
C LYS A 236 -27.06 -5.97 -28.20
N ILE A 237 -27.01 -7.29 -28.28
CA ILE A 237 -25.89 -8.10 -27.75
C ILE A 237 -25.32 -8.93 -28.90
N THR A 238 -24.04 -8.75 -29.18
CA THR A 238 -23.39 -9.47 -30.29
C THR A 238 -22.81 -10.82 -29.85
N GLY A 239 -22.35 -10.92 -28.60
CA GLY A 239 -21.89 -12.17 -28.00
C GLY A 239 -23.00 -12.98 -27.35
N ASN A 240 -22.58 -13.94 -26.53
CA ASN A 240 -23.47 -14.89 -25.87
C ASN A 240 -24.10 -14.30 -24.60
N ILE A 241 -25.27 -14.80 -24.22
CA ILE A 241 -25.91 -14.53 -22.93
C ILE A 241 -25.82 -15.80 -22.10
N ASN A 242 -25.24 -15.70 -20.89
CA ASN A 242 -25.37 -16.73 -19.86
C ASN A 242 -26.11 -16.16 -18.65
N ALA A 243 -27.36 -16.59 -18.45
CA ALA A 243 -28.19 -16.18 -17.32
C ALA A 243 -28.49 -17.39 -16.44
N VAL A 244 -27.99 -17.43 -15.21
CA VAL A 244 -28.24 -18.58 -14.31
C VAL A 244 -29.74 -18.71 -13.95
N ARG A 245 -30.53 -17.65 -14.13
CA ARG A 245 -31.98 -17.67 -13.93
C ARG A 245 -32.72 -17.31 -15.22
N ASN A 246 -33.48 -16.22 -15.22
CA ASN A 246 -34.40 -15.87 -16.29
C ASN A 246 -33.74 -14.96 -17.32
N VAL A 247 -34.24 -15.01 -18.55
CA VAL A 247 -33.92 -14.05 -19.60
C VAL A 247 -35.20 -13.34 -20.03
N SER A 248 -35.21 -12.02 -19.96
CA SER A 248 -36.30 -11.17 -20.43
C SER A 248 -35.81 -10.30 -21.57
N LEU A 249 -36.22 -10.62 -22.80
CA LEU A 249 -35.92 -9.86 -24.00
C LEU A 249 -37.05 -8.88 -24.25
N GLY A 250 -36.82 -7.59 -24.02
CA GLY A 250 -37.80 -6.53 -24.27
C GLY A 250 -37.98 -6.22 -25.75
N ASN A 251 -38.76 -5.16 -26.03
CA ASN A 251 -39.10 -4.81 -27.41
C ASN A 251 -37.85 -4.51 -28.26
N ASN A 252 -37.83 -5.08 -29.47
CA ASN A 252 -36.75 -4.92 -30.46
C ASN A 252 -35.34 -5.28 -29.95
N ALA A 253 -35.22 -6.13 -28.92
CA ALA A 253 -33.91 -6.65 -28.51
C ALA A 253 -33.32 -7.50 -29.64
N VAL A 254 -32.02 -7.37 -29.94
CA VAL A 254 -31.34 -8.12 -31.01
C VAL A 254 -30.14 -8.86 -30.44
N ILE A 255 -30.17 -10.18 -30.48
CA ILE A 255 -29.13 -11.05 -29.93
C ILE A 255 -28.60 -11.90 -31.09
N THR A 256 -27.29 -11.87 -31.31
CA THR A 256 -26.66 -12.66 -32.40
C THR A 256 -25.86 -13.86 -31.92
N GLY A 257 -25.55 -13.93 -30.63
CA GLY A 257 -24.91 -15.08 -29.99
C GLY A 257 -25.91 -16.03 -29.35
N ASP A 258 -25.37 -17.08 -28.72
CA ASP A 258 -26.12 -18.12 -28.03
C ASP A 258 -26.68 -17.60 -26.69
N VAL A 259 -27.85 -18.10 -26.28
CA VAL A 259 -28.52 -17.73 -25.03
C VAL A 259 -28.75 -18.95 -24.16
N TYR A 260 -27.96 -19.05 -23.10
CA TYR A 260 -28.03 -20.08 -22.07
C TYR A 260 -28.82 -19.55 -20.87
N TYR A 261 -29.84 -20.30 -20.44
CA TYR A 261 -30.65 -19.93 -19.28
C TYR A 261 -31.25 -21.13 -18.54
N ASN A 262 -31.35 -21.09 -17.21
CA ASN A 262 -31.96 -22.19 -16.43
C ASN A 262 -33.36 -21.89 -15.91
N GLY A 263 -33.83 -20.65 -16.04
CA GLY A 263 -35.16 -20.20 -15.66
C GLY A 263 -36.12 -20.10 -16.85
N THR A 264 -36.85 -19.00 -16.92
CA THR A 264 -37.81 -18.72 -17.98
C THR A 264 -37.25 -17.75 -19.02
N LEU A 265 -37.69 -17.89 -20.26
CA LEU A 265 -37.46 -16.94 -21.34
C LEU A 265 -38.76 -16.19 -21.63
N THR A 266 -38.73 -14.85 -21.54
CA THR A 266 -39.84 -13.98 -21.97
C THR A 266 -39.37 -13.12 -23.14
N MET A 267 -40.16 -13.04 -24.21
CA MET A 267 -39.85 -12.24 -25.39
C MET A 267 -40.93 -11.20 -25.66
N GLY A 268 -40.51 -9.95 -25.77
CA GLY A 268 -41.31 -8.80 -26.15
C GLY A 268 -41.49 -8.70 -27.66
N SER A 269 -42.25 -7.70 -28.10
CA SER A 269 -42.55 -7.51 -29.52
C SER A 269 -41.29 -7.14 -30.30
N GLY A 270 -41.05 -7.82 -31.42
CA GLY A 270 -39.94 -7.53 -32.32
C GLY A 270 -38.55 -7.95 -31.80
N ALA A 271 -38.46 -8.67 -30.68
CA ALA A 271 -37.21 -9.29 -30.25
C ALA A 271 -36.72 -10.29 -31.33
N LEU A 272 -35.44 -10.25 -31.67
CA LEU A 272 -34.80 -11.06 -32.70
C LEU A 272 -33.71 -11.94 -32.07
N ILE A 273 -33.93 -13.24 -32.13
CA ILE A 273 -33.01 -14.31 -31.74
C ILE A 273 -33.27 -15.54 -32.63
N GLY A 274 -32.22 -16.27 -33.02
CA GLY A 274 -32.39 -17.53 -33.73
C GLY A 274 -32.89 -18.64 -32.80
N GLU A 275 -33.88 -19.42 -33.20
CA GLU A 275 -34.40 -20.52 -32.37
C GLU A 275 -33.31 -21.55 -32.02
N GLU A 276 -32.37 -21.79 -32.93
CA GLU A 276 -31.23 -22.72 -32.74
C GLU A 276 -30.19 -22.18 -31.74
N MET A 277 -30.26 -20.91 -31.36
CA MET A 277 -29.34 -20.24 -30.42
C MET A 277 -29.84 -20.32 -28.96
N LEU A 278 -30.97 -20.98 -28.71
CA LEU A 278 -31.57 -21.09 -27.38
C LEU A 278 -31.15 -22.39 -26.68
N HIS A 279 -30.53 -22.25 -25.51
CA HIS A 279 -29.99 -23.35 -24.71
C HIS A 279 -30.61 -23.40 -23.31
N PRO A 280 -31.88 -23.87 -23.18
CA PRO A 280 -32.56 -23.99 -21.89
C PRO A 280 -31.95 -25.09 -21.01
N GLY A 281 -31.67 -24.77 -19.75
CA GLY A 281 -31.10 -25.68 -18.76
C GLY A 281 -29.58 -25.85 -18.84
N GLU A 282 -28.90 -25.10 -19.71
CA GLU A 282 -27.47 -25.22 -19.99
C GLU A 282 -26.64 -24.02 -19.49
N ALA A 283 -27.23 -23.10 -18.72
CA ALA A 283 -26.48 -21.97 -18.16
C ALA A 283 -25.49 -22.45 -17.09
N HIS A 284 -24.25 -21.98 -17.19
CA HIS A 284 -23.19 -22.30 -16.24
C HIS A 284 -23.21 -21.33 -15.04
N ALA A 285 -22.70 -21.81 -13.90
CA ALA A 285 -22.58 -20.99 -12.70
C ALA A 285 -21.60 -19.83 -12.93
N VAL A 286 -22.06 -18.61 -12.64
CA VAL A 286 -21.24 -17.40 -12.66
C VAL A 286 -20.80 -17.11 -11.22
N ASN A 287 -19.49 -17.13 -10.96
CA ASN A 287 -18.94 -16.83 -9.64
C ASN A 287 -18.02 -15.61 -9.73
N VAL A 288 -18.48 -14.47 -9.20
CA VAL A 288 -17.69 -13.23 -9.15
C VAL A 288 -17.09 -13.10 -7.76
N VAL A 289 -15.78 -13.30 -7.65
CA VAL A 289 -15.03 -13.16 -6.40
C VAL A 289 -13.96 -12.10 -6.59
N PRO A 290 -14.27 -10.80 -6.34
CA PRO A 290 -13.28 -9.75 -6.41
C PRO A 290 -12.28 -9.90 -5.27
N ALA A 291 -11.08 -9.34 -5.46
CA ALA A 291 -10.13 -9.17 -4.37
C ALA A 291 -10.76 -8.30 -3.26
N PRO A 292 -10.45 -8.56 -1.97
CA PRO A 292 -10.93 -7.72 -0.89
C PRO A 292 -10.47 -6.27 -1.10
N PHE A 293 -11.33 -5.31 -0.75
CA PHE A 293 -10.98 -3.89 -0.89
C PHE A 293 -9.75 -3.56 -0.03
N PRO A 294 -8.71 -2.94 -0.60
CA PRO A 294 -7.49 -2.63 0.12
C PRO A 294 -7.74 -1.55 1.17
N VAL A 295 -7.25 -1.78 2.40
CA VAL A 295 -7.34 -0.83 3.50
C VAL A 295 -5.95 -0.32 3.84
N LEU A 296 -5.77 0.99 3.74
CA LEU A 296 -4.54 1.67 4.13
C LEU A 296 -4.68 2.31 5.51
N ASP A 297 -3.57 2.38 6.26
CA ASP A 297 -3.51 2.98 7.60
C ASP A 297 -2.98 4.42 7.54
N GLN A 298 -3.86 5.40 7.78
CA GLN A 298 -3.50 6.82 7.82
C GLN A 298 -2.43 7.12 8.88
N ASP A 299 -2.54 6.55 10.07
CA ASP A 299 -1.60 6.80 11.17
C ASP A 299 -0.21 6.24 10.84
N TRP A 300 -0.16 5.16 10.06
CA TRP A 300 1.10 4.64 9.55
C TRP A 300 1.78 5.66 8.64
N TYR A 301 1.07 6.25 7.66
CA TYR A 301 1.65 7.28 6.79
C TYR A 301 2.08 8.53 7.57
N ALA A 302 1.28 8.97 8.55
CA ALA A 302 1.63 10.12 9.38
C ALA A 302 2.94 9.92 10.17
N ARG A 303 3.27 8.68 10.54
CA ARG A 303 4.50 8.33 11.29
C ARG A 303 5.69 7.98 10.40
N ASN A 304 5.45 7.49 9.18
CA ASN A 304 6.49 6.92 8.31
C ASN A 304 6.75 7.74 7.04
N ALA A 305 6.17 8.93 6.92
CA ALA A 305 6.44 9.82 5.79
C ALA A 305 7.88 10.36 5.81
N ASP A 306 8.51 10.38 4.64
CA ASP A 306 9.84 10.98 4.43
C ASP A 306 9.76 12.52 4.50
N ARG A 307 8.61 13.09 4.12
CA ARG A 307 8.38 14.53 4.10
C ARG A 307 7.00 14.86 4.68
N VAL A 308 6.94 15.87 5.54
CA VAL A 308 5.67 16.47 5.97
C VAL A 308 5.49 17.78 5.22
N LEU A 309 4.41 17.88 4.44
CA LEU A 309 4.12 19.04 3.62
C LEU A 309 3.12 19.97 4.33
N THR A 310 3.28 21.26 4.08
CA THR A 310 2.32 22.29 4.52
C THR A 310 1.93 23.15 3.32
N GLY A 311 0.63 23.28 3.06
CA GLY A 311 0.10 24.02 1.92
C GLY A 311 -0.01 23.19 0.63
N ASN A 312 -0.35 23.89 -0.46
CA ASN A 312 -0.62 23.28 -1.76
C ASN A 312 0.66 23.05 -2.58
N LEU A 313 0.64 22.05 -3.47
CA LEU A 313 1.72 21.81 -4.43
C LEU A 313 1.29 22.28 -5.83
N ALA A 314 2.12 23.13 -6.42
CA ALA A 314 1.92 23.69 -7.75
C ALA A 314 3.26 23.82 -8.49
N GLY A 315 3.25 23.72 -9.81
CA GLY A 315 4.45 23.86 -10.64
C GLY A 315 5.26 22.57 -10.73
N SER A 316 6.59 22.66 -10.77
CA SER A 316 7.46 21.48 -10.86
C SER A 316 7.88 21.01 -9.46
N PHE A 317 7.68 19.73 -9.15
CA PHE A 317 8.04 19.16 -7.84
C PHE A 317 8.50 17.69 -7.93
N ASP A 318 9.27 17.28 -6.94
CA ASP A 318 9.81 15.94 -6.79
C ASP A 318 8.93 15.11 -5.85
N VAL A 319 8.64 13.86 -6.22
CA VAL A 319 7.74 12.97 -5.45
C VAL A 319 8.47 11.77 -4.85
N ASP A 320 9.79 11.66 -4.93
CA ASP A 320 10.53 10.54 -4.35
C ASP A 320 10.25 10.40 -2.83
N GLY A 321 9.77 9.23 -2.43
CA GLY A 321 9.39 8.95 -1.04
C GLY A 321 7.87 8.99 -0.78
N ILE A 322 7.52 9.05 0.50
CA ILE A 322 6.17 9.31 1.00
C ILE A 322 6.12 10.73 1.54
N SER A 323 5.26 11.56 0.97
CA SER A 323 4.93 12.89 1.47
C SER A 323 3.57 12.86 2.16
N TYR A 324 3.48 13.33 3.41
CA TYR A 324 2.24 13.37 4.18
C TYR A 324 1.78 14.81 4.46
N VAL A 325 0.48 15.04 4.33
CA VAL A 325 -0.23 16.29 4.68
C VAL A 325 -1.32 15.93 5.69
N ALA A 326 -1.34 16.57 6.86
CA ALA A 326 -2.33 16.23 7.89
C ALA A 326 -3.77 16.63 7.52
N GLY A 327 -3.94 17.68 6.71
CA GLY A 327 -5.24 18.17 6.23
C GLY A 327 -5.37 18.08 4.72
N ASP A 328 -6.11 19.01 4.15
CA ASP A 328 -6.37 19.07 2.71
C ASP A 328 -5.14 19.53 1.92
N ILE A 329 -5.07 19.10 0.66
CA ILE A 329 -4.04 19.54 -0.29
C ILE A 329 -4.63 19.76 -1.68
N SER A 330 -4.20 20.83 -2.34
CA SER A 330 -4.39 21.00 -3.78
C SER A 330 -3.13 20.66 -4.57
N LEU A 331 -3.29 19.96 -5.70
CA LEU A 331 -2.20 19.52 -6.58
C LEU A 331 -2.38 20.08 -8.00
N SER A 332 -1.29 20.58 -8.59
CA SER A 332 -1.20 20.94 -10.00
C SER A 332 0.26 21.02 -10.48
N GLY A 333 0.51 20.87 -11.77
CA GLY A 333 1.81 21.04 -12.40
C GLY A 333 2.44 19.74 -12.91
N THR A 334 3.75 19.62 -12.74
CA THR A 334 4.55 18.51 -13.28
C THR A 334 5.37 17.87 -12.18
N TYR A 335 5.26 16.55 -12.03
CA TYR A 335 6.02 15.81 -11.02
C TYR A 335 7.11 14.95 -11.66
N SER A 336 8.23 14.76 -10.95
CA SER A 336 9.29 13.82 -11.29
C SER A 336 9.58 12.88 -10.12
N GLY A 337 10.01 11.66 -10.41
CA GLY A 337 10.34 10.66 -9.41
C GLY A 337 9.19 9.68 -9.14
N ASN A 338 9.36 8.86 -8.11
CA ASN A 338 8.47 7.74 -7.78
C ASN A 338 8.08 7.75 -6.30
N GLY A 339 6.81 7.97 -6.01
CA GLY A 339 6.36 8.08 -4.62
C GLY A 339 4.87 8.26 -4.41
N ALA A 340 4.52 8.70 -3.20
CA ALA A 340 3.14 9.00 -2.82
C ALA A 340 2.99 10.36 -2.15
N ILE A 341 1.88 11.02 -2.48
CA ILE A 341 1.35 12.14 -1.71
C ILE A 341 0.11 11.63 -0.96
N VAL A 342 0.17 11.71 0.36
CA VAL A 342 -0.84 11.20 1.28
C VAL A 342 -1.45 12.37 2.04
N ALA A 343 -2.76 12.57 1.88
CA ALA A 343 -3.51 13.58 2.62
C ALA A 343 -4.39 12.91 3.66
N GLY A 344 -4.29 13.37 4.91
CA GLY A 344 -5.26 13.09 5.95
C GLY A 344 -6.62 13.74 5.67
N GLY A 345 -6.62 14.82 4.88
CA GLY A 345 -7.82 15.50 4.38
C GLY A 345 -8.15 15.16 2.92
N LYS A 346 -8.94 16.04 2.29
CA LYS A 346 -9.34 15.99 0.88
C LYS A 346 -8.18 16.36 -0.05
N VAL A 347 -8.06 15.67 -1.17
CA VAL A 347 -7.16 16.05 -2.27
C VAL A 347 -7.96 16.67 -3.40
N THR A 348 -7.59 17.88 -3.80
CA THR A 348 -8.16 18.56 -4.97
C THR A 348 -7.12 18.70 -6.06
N ILE A 349 -7.31 18.08 -7.21
CA ILE A 349 -6.44 18.27 -8.38
C ILE A 349 -7.05 19.40 -9.20
N ASN A 350 -6.46 20.60 -9.12
CA ASN A 350 -7.06 21.86 -9.61
C ASN A 350 -6.41 22.41 -10.89
N GLY A 351 -5.43 21.70 -11.43
CA GLY A 351 -4.80 21.97 -12.72
C GLY A 351 -4.25 20.67 -13.29
N ASP A 352 -3.68 20.72 -14.50
CA ASP A 352 -3.03 19.55 -15.08
C ASP A 352 -1.99 18.97 -14.12
N LEU A 353 -1.95 17.65 -13.98
CA LEU A 353 -0.98 16.93 -13.16
C LEU A 353 -0.24 15.94 -14.05
N ASN A 354 0.93 16.34 -14.54
CA ASN A 354 1.68 15.63 -15.57
C ASN A 354 2.96 15.02 -15.02
N ARG A 355 3.39 13.92 -15.64
CA ARG A 355 4.72 13.35 -15.43
C ARG A 355 5.77 14.19 -16.14
N ALA A 356 6.94 14.34 -15.54
CA ALA A 356 8.11 14.92 -16.18
C ALA A 356 8.69 13.98 -17.26
N ASP A 357 8.61 12.67 -17.03
CA ASP A 357 9.12 11.63 -17.92
C ASP A 357 8.35 10.30 -17.79
N ALA A 358 8.65 9.34 -18.66
CA ALA A 358 7.98 8.05 -18.69
C ALA A 358 8.28 7.14 -17.49
N GLY A 359 9.33 7.42 -16.72
CA GLY A 359 9.74 6.66 -15.55
C GLY A 359 9.19 7.20 -14.23
N SER A 360 8.45 8.31 -14.27
CA SER A 360 7.86 8.95 -13.08
C SER A 360 6.45 8.44 -12.79
N SER A 361 6.18 8.09 -11.53
CA SER A 361 4.88 7.64 -11.05
C SER A 361 4.51 8.27 -9.70
N LEU A 362 3.23 8.62 -9.57
CA LEU A 362 2.69 9.26 -8.39
C LEU A 362 1.42 8.55 -7.94
N ALA A 363 1.45 8.05 -6.70
CA ALA A 363 0.25 7.67 -5.97
C ALA A 363 -0.31 8.86 -5.19
N VAL A 364 -1.60 9.11 -5.32
CA VAL A 364 -2.33 10.13 -4.56
C VAL A 364 -3.33 9.41 -3.65
N ILE A 365 -3.10 9.53 -2.35
CA ILE A 365 -3.83 8.82 -1.31
C ILE A 365 -4.57 9.87 -0.48
N SER A 366 -5.87 9.73 -0.33
CA SER A 366 -6.69 10.63 0.49
C SER A 366 -7.49 9.85 1.51
N PHE A 367 -7.42 10.26 2.78
CA PHE A 367 -8.24 9.72 3.87
C PHE A 367 -9.41 10.63 4.29
N GLY A 368 -9.38 11.92 3.95
CA GLY A 368 -10.38 12.89 4.37
C GLY A 368 -11.74 12.75 3.69
N ASN A 369 -12.78 13.28 4.34
CA ASN A 369 -14.18 13.09 3.96
C ASN A 369 -15.14 14.23 4.37
N ASP A 370 -14.67 15.46 4.50
CA ASP A 370 -15.47 16.58 5.04
C ASP A 370 -16.84 16.76 4.33
N ASP A 371 -16.92 16.43 3.04
CA ASP A 371 -18.14 16.42 2.21
C ASP A 371 -18.47 15.03 1.62
N GLY A 372 -17.78 13.97 2.09
CA GLY A 372 -17.82 12.62 1.55
C GLY A 372 -16.92 12.39 0.33
N VAL A 373 -16.40 13.45 -0.30
CA VAL A 373 -15.44 13.39 -1.42
C VAL A 373 -14.02 13.49 -0.87
N GLY A 374 -13.23 12.42 -1.04
CA GLY A 374 -11.83 12.45 -0.67
C GLY A 374 -10.93 12.95 -1.80
N ILE A 375 -11.20 12.59 -3.05
CA ILE A 375 -10.44 13.10 -4.21
C ILE A 375 -11.38 13.71 -5.24
N GLU A 376 -11.08 14.95 -5.61
CA GLU A 376 -11.79 15.69 -6.64
C GLU A 376 -10.83 16.08 -7.77
N VAL A 377 -11.10 15.57 -8.97
CA VAL A 377 -10.40 15.96 -10.20
C VAL A 377 -11.20 17.09 -10.85
N SER A 378 -10.60 18.28 -10.92
CA SER A 378 -11.27 19.47 -11.47
C SER A 378 -11.58 19.33 -12.96
N LYS A 379 -12.42 20.22 -13.47
CA LYS A 379 -12.89 20.23 -14.86
C LYS A 379 -11.79 20.59 -15.88
N ASN A 380 -11.86 20.00 -17.06
CA ASN A 380 -11.01 20.30 -18.23
C ASN A 380 -9.49 20.23 -17.96
N ILE A 381 -9.05 19.23 -17.19
CA ILE A 381 -7.62 19.00 -16.90
C ILE A 381 -7.20 17.59 -17.31
N THR A 382 -5.90 17.39 -17.50
CA THR A 382 -5.28 16.08 -17.67
C THR A 382 -4.52 15.68 -16.41
N VAL A 383 -4.74 14.45 -15.94
CA VAL A 383 -4.11 13.93 -14.71
C VAL A 383 -3.49 12.57 -14.97
N TYR A 384 -2.21 12.43 -14.65
CA TYR A 384 -1.50 11.16 -14.58
C TYR A 384 -1.24 10.83 -13.11
N ALA A 385 -1.94 9.83 -12.55
CA ALA A 385 -1.75 9.42 -11.16
C ALA A 385 -2.41 8.07 -10.87
N LEU A 386 -1.98 7.41 -9.79
CA LEU A 386 -2.69 6.29 -9.18
C LEU A 386 -3.50 6.84 -8.00
N LEU A 387 -4.84 6.77 -8.06
CA LEU A 387 -5.69 7.34 -7.02
C LEU A 387 -6.19 6.26 -6.05
N TYR A 388 -6.02 6.50 -4.76
CA TYR A 388 -6.64 5.71 -3.70
C TYR A 388 -7.41 6.60 -2.74
N CYS A 389 -8.66 6.23 -2.47
CA CYS A 389 -9.46 6.88 -1.44
C CYS A 389 -10.50 5.92 -0.84
N PRO A 390 -10.52 5.66 0.47
CA PRO A 390 -11.55 4.85 1.11
C PRO A 390 -12.89 5.59 1.23
N ASN A 391 -13.08 6.71 0.52
CA ASN A 391 -14.33 7.47 0.45
C ASN A 391 -14.78 7.56 -1.02
N LYS A 392 -15.12 8.76 -1.48
CA LYS A 392 -15.56 9.01 -2.85
C LYS A 392 -14.49 9.71 -3.70
N ILE A 393 -14.37 9.29 -4.96
CA ILE A 393 -13.59 9.97 -6.00
C ILE A 393 -14.54 10.54 -7.05
N VAL A 394 -14.34 11.81 -7.43
CA VAL A 394 -15.11 12.48 -8.48
C VAL A 394 -14.19 12.83 -9.65
N ILE A 395 -14.55 12.38 -10.85
CA ILE A 395 -13.87 12.70 -12.11
C ILE A 395 -14.94 13.19 -13.09
N ASP A 396 -15.00 14.50 -13.30
CA ASP A 396 -16.15 15.11 -13.98
C ASP A 396 -15.73 16.20 -14.99
N ASN A 397 -16.68 16.64 -15.82
CA ASN A 397 -16.59 17.85 -16.63
C ASN A 397 -15.35 17.91 -17.54
N ASN A 398 -15.26 16.98 -18.48
CA ASN A 398 -14.15 16.83 -19.45
C ASN A 398 -12.76 16.61 -18.81
N ALA A 399 -12.69 16.12 -17.57
CA ALA A 399 -11.42 15.66 -17.00
C ALA A 399 -10.90 14.43 -17.78
N ASN A 400 -9.61 14.41 -18.10
CA ASN A 400 -8.93 13.31 -18.75
C ASN A 400 -7.93 12.65 -17.78
N PHE A 401 -8.36 11.57 -17.15
CA PHE A 401 -7.59 10.86 -16.14
C PHE A 401 -6.91 9.62 -16.72
N HIS A 402 -5.62 9.49 -16.40
CA HIS A 402 -4.70 8.46 -16.85
C HIS A 402 -4.08 7.76 -15.64
N GLY A 403 -4.40 6.48 -15.44
CA GLY A 403 -3.93 5.67 -14.32
C GLY A 403 -5.01 4.77 -13.76
N SER A 404 -5.03 4.60 -12.44
CA SER A 404 -5.98 3.71 -11.77
C SER A 404 -6.75 4.43 -10.68
N VAL A 405 -7.94 3.92 -10.38
CA VAL A 405 -8.84 4.45 -9.37
C VAL A 405 -9.25 3.32 -8.44
N ILE A 406 -8.88 3.43 -7.17
CA ILE A 406 -9.34 2.52 -6.11
C ILE A 406 -10.09 3.34 -5.08
N CYS A 407 -11.40 3.12 -4.96
CA CYS A 407 -12.18 3.83 -3.96
C CYS A 407 -13.42 3.10 -3.48
N ASN A 408 -14.09 3.65 -2.46
CA ASN A 408 -15.39 3.12 -2.07
C ASN A 408 -16.44 3.50 -3.13
N VAL A 409 -16.55 4.77 -3.49
CA VAL A 409 -17.52 5.25 -4.48
C VAL A 409 -16.79 6.06 -5.56
N VAL A 410 -17.10 5.81 -6.83
CA VAL A 410 -16.67 6.71 -7.92
C VAL A 410 -17.88 7.31 -8.62
N ASP A 411 -17.78 8.61 -8.89
CA ASP A 411 -18.64 9.29 -9.86
C ASP A 411 -17.78 9.78 -11.01
N VAL A 412 -17.95 9.15 -12.17
CA VAL A 412 -17.36 9.61 -13.43
C VAL A 412 -18.47 10.20 -14.28
N SER A 413 -18.38 11.48 -14.66
CA SER A 413 -19.45 12.12 -15.41
C SER A 413 -19.06 13.22 -16.40
N ASN A 414 -20.06 13.68 -17.15
CA ASN A 414 -20.02 14.88 -18.02
C ASN A 414 -18.78 14.95 -18.91
N ASN A 415 -18.67 13.99 -19.82
CA ASN A 415 -17.59 13.83 -20.80
C ASN A 415 -16.20 13.54 -20.18
N ALA A 416 -16.13 13.10 -18.93
CA ALA A 416 -14.87 12.64 -18.34
C ALA A 416 -14.38 11.35 -19.01
N THR A 417 -13.05 11.21 -19.09
CA THR A 417 -12.36 10.02 -19.60
C THR A 417 -11.47 9.44 -18.51
N VAL A 418 -11.54 8.12 -18.34
CA VAL A 418 -10.66 7.35 -17.44
C VAL A 418 -9.96 6.30 -18.29
N THR A 419 -8.63 6.36 -18.36
CA THR A 419 -7.79 5.43 -19.12
C THR A 419 -6.83 4.73 -18.20
N TYR A 420 -6.84 3.40 -18.20
CA TYR A 420 -5.84 2.62 -17.49
C TYR A 420 -4.47 2.80 -18.12
N GLU A 421 -3.45 3.05 -17.30
CA GLU A 421 -2.07 3.25 -17.75
C GLU A 421 -1.12 2.32 -16.98
N ASP A 422 -0.72 1.24 -17.64
CA ASP A 422 0.11 0.20 -17.05
C ASP A 422 1.53 0.69 -16.65
N PHE A 423 2.06 1.69 -17.34
CA PHE A 423 3.40 2.20 -17.05
C PHE A 423 3.48 2.87 -15.66
N LEU A 424 2.37 3.41 -15.12
CA LEU A 424 2.39 4.01 -13.79
C LEU A 424 2.68 2.93 -12.74
N GLN A 425 2.09 1.73 -12.90
CA GLN A 425 2.38 0.59 -12.05
C GLN A 425 3.85 0.21 -12.08
N GLN A 426 4.38 -0.02 -13.28
CA GLN A 426 5.71 -0.61 -13.45
C GLN A 426 6.80 0.23 -12.79
N ASN A 427 6.54 1.54 -12.64
CA ASN A 427 7.45 2.48 -11.99
C ASN A 427 7.07 2.78 -10.53
N GLN A 428 5.88 2.41 -10.07
CA GLN A 428 5.43 2.64 -8.70
C GLN A 428 6.01 1.59 -7.75
N PRO A 429 6.82 1.98 -6.75
CA PRO A 429 7.39 1.02 -5.81
C PRO A 429 6.36 0.46 -4.80
N ASP A 430 6.40 -0.85 -4.55
CA ASP A 430 5.51 -1.55 -3.60
C ASP A 430 5.67 -1.06 -2.15
N TRP A 431 6.89 -0.61 -1.78
CA TRP A 431 7.18 -0.15 -0.41
C TRP A 431 6.35 1.07 0.03
N ILE A 432 5.73 1.77 -0.91
CA ILE A 432 4.88 2.94 -0.65
C ILE A 432 3.61 2.53 0.08
N THR A 433 3.08 1.35 -0.22
CA THR A 433 1.85 0.83 0.40
C THR A 433 2.11 -0.32 1.37
N THR A 434 3.37 -0.73 1.52
CA THR A 434 3.78 -1.77 2.47
C THR A 434 3.87 -1.20 3.87
N GLY A 435 2.86 -1.45 4.68
CA GLY A 435 2.87 -1.09 6.10
C GLY A 435 3.77 -2.02 6.91
N VAL A 436 4.90 -1.53 7.42
CA VAL A 436 5.71 -2.27 8.42
C VAL A 436 5.58 -1.60 9.78
N SER A 437 5.25 -2.37 10.81
CA SER A 437 5.13 -1.91 12.20
C SER A 437 5.96 -2.77 13.13
N ILE A 438 6.86 -2.16 13.89
CA ILE A 438 7.57 -2.82 14.99
C ILE A 438 6.62 -2.93 16.18
N THR A 439 6.42 -4.15 16.69
CA THR A 439 5.55 -4.43 17.85
C THR A 439 6.31 -4.63 19.14
N SER A 440 7.56 -5.10 19.05
CA SER A 440 8.46 -5.21 20.19
C SER A 440 9.88 -4.96 19.74
N TRP A 441 10.62 -4.24 20.57
CA TRP A 441 12.05 -4.02 20.43
C TRP A 441 12.69 -4.30 21.78
N LYS A 442 13.72 -5.15 21.80
CA LYS A 442 14.45 -5.49 23.03
C LYS A 442 15.92 -5.76 22.76
N GLU A 443 16.77 -5.23 23.63
CA GLU A 443 18.18 -5.62 23.71
C GLU A 443 18.28 -6.91 24.55
N GLN A 444 18.96 -7.93 24.03
CA GLN A 444 19.23 -9.14 24.80
C GLN A 444 20.43 -8.87 25.72
N TYR A 445 20.17 -8.65 27.00
CA TYR A 445 21.23 -8.60 28.00
C TYR A 445 21.87 -9.99 28.14
N SER A 446 23.20 -10.06 28.05
CA SER A 446 23.93 -11.28 28.37
C SER A 446 23.62 -11.67 29.82
N VAL A 447 23.04 -12.85 30.03
CA VAL A 447 22.98 -13.44 31.37
C VAL A 447 24.42 -13.78 31.70
N PHE A 448 24.97 -13.03 32.66
CA PHE A 448 26.37 -13.12 33.10
C PHE A 448 26.80 -14.54 33.45
#